data_AF-A0A6P2X714-F1
#
_entry.id   AF-A0A6P2X714-F1
#
_cell.length_a   1.000
_cell.length_b   1.000
_cell.length_c   1.000
_cell.angle_alpha   90.00
_cell.angle_beta   90.00
_cell.angle_gamma   90.00
#
_symmetry.space_group_name_H-M   'P 1'
#
loop_
_entity.id
_entity.type
_entity.pdbx_description
1 polymer ?
#
loop_
_entity_poly.entity_id
_entity_poly.type
_entity_poly.pdbx_seq_one_letter_code
_entity_poly.pdbx_strand_id
1 'polypeptide(L)'
;MLMQISSAHGPLECQLAAANALRRLQAEADAKRVVVTVLDAQPGERPGTLRSALLDLDGEGAQALADRWTGTLQWICASPYRLRHPRKNWFIGVTCCADAQPLPDGDVRFEAMRARGPGGQHVNKTSSAIRATHVATGLSVRVESERSQHANKRLALQLLQVRLQQEADRHASDARRQRRMQHFALERGNPVRVFYGAAFVPAD
;
A
#
# COMPACT_ATOMS: atom_id res chain seq x y z
N MET A 1 3.97 -4.81 8.87
CA MET A 1 4.61 -3.56 8.38
C MET A 1 4.98 -3.73 6.92
N LEU A 2 4.64 -2.79 6.05
CA LEU A 2 4.88 -2.93 4.61
C LEU A 2 6.25 -2.42 4.16
N MET A 3 6.92 -3.23 3.34
CA MET A 3 8.19 -2.90 2.71
C MET A 3 8.16 -3.27 1.22
N GLN A 4 8.72 -2.42 0.38
CA GLN A 4 8.87 -2.67 -1.04
C GLN A 4 10.34 -2.74 -1.43
N ILE A 5 10.73 -3.82 -2.11
CA ILE A 5 12.02 -3.95 -2.81
C ILE A 5 11.79 -3.65 -4.29
N SER A 6 12.64 -2.84 -4.91
CA SER A 6 12.50 -2.40 -6.29
C SER A 6 13.84 -2.37 -7.02
N SER A 7 13.90 -2.96 -8.21
CA SER A 7 15.00 -2.75 -9.15
C SER A 7 14.92 -1.42 -9.90
N ALA A 8 13.84 -0.66 -9.70
CA ALA A 8 13.46 0.53 -10.47
C ALA A 8 13.57 0.26 -12.00
N HIS A 9 14.02 1.24 -12.77
CA HIS A 9 14.36 1.09 -14.19
C HIS A 9 15.74 0.45 -14.44
N GLY A 10 16.26 -0.30 -13.46
CA GLY A 10 17.56 -0.95 -13.57
C GLY A 10 17.57 -2.08 -14.62
N PRO A 11 18.74 -2.39 -15.20
CA PRO A 11 18.89 -3.51 -16.14
C PRO A 11 18.69 -4.87 -15.43
N LEU A 12 18.77 -5.96 -16.18
CA LEU A 12 18.60 -7.33 -15.67
C LEU A 12 19.43 -7.63 -14.41
N GLU A 13 20.64 -7.07 -14.28
CA GLU A 13 21.47 -7.25 -13.10
C GLU A 13 20.85 -6.64 -11.83
N CYS A 14 20.16 -5.50 -11.95
CA CYS A 14 19.39 -4.92 -10.84
C CYS A 14 18.16 -5.78 -10.50
N GLN A 15 17.51 -6.37 -11.51
CA GLN A 15 16.38 -7.28 -11.27
C GLN A 15 16.83 -8.56 -10.55
N LEU A 16 18.01 -9.07 -10.88
CA LEU A 16 18.64 -10.18 -10.16
C LEU A 16 19.05 -9.75 -8.73
N ALA A 17 19.62 -8.56 -8.57
CA ALA A 17 19.96 -8.01 -7.27
C ALA A 17 18.73 -7.92 -6.35
N ALA A 18 17.58 -7.47 -6.87
CA ALA A 18 16.33 -7.40 -6.10
C ALA A 18 15.87 -8.80 -5.64
N ALA A 19 15.97 -9.81 -6.49
CA ALA A 19 15.66 -11.19 -6.12
C ALA A 19 16.63 -11.76 -5.06
N ASN A 20 17.92 -11.43 -5.16
CA ASN A 20 18.91 -11.82 -4.16
C ASN A 20 18.67 -11.11 -2.82
N ALA A 21 18.37 -9.82 -2.86
CA ALA A 21 18.04 -9.02 -1.68
C ALA A 21 16.82 -9.58 -0.95
N LEU A 22 15.77 -9.97 -1.67
CA LEU A 22 14.60 -10.63 -1.07
C LEU A 22 14.98 -11.91 -0.32
N ARG A 23 15.72 -12.82 -0.96
CA ARG A 23 16.15 -14.07 -0.33
C ARG A 23 17.01 -13.84 0.90
N ARG A 24 17.91 -12.84 0.84
CA ARG A 24 18.76 -12.49 1.97
C ARG A 24 17.98 -11.83 3.11
N LEU A 25 17.02 -10.97 2.79
CA LEU A 25 16.13 -10.36 3.77
C LEU A 25 15.31 -11.42 4.51
N GLN A 26 14.76 -12.40 3.79
CA GLN A 26 14.03 -13.52 4.39
C GLN A 26 14.93 -14.32 5.35
N ALA A 27 16.15 -14.69 4.93
CA ALA A 27 17.09 -15.39 5.80
C ALA A 27 17.48 -14.57 7.05
N GLU A 28 17.67 -13.26 6.93
CA GLU A 28 17.93 -12.38 8.08
C GLU A 28 16.70 -12.22 8.98
N ALA A 29 15.48 -12.27 8.42
CA ALA A 29 14.23 -12.20 9.15
C ALA A 29 14.00 -13.46 9.98
N ASP A 30 14.23 -14.64 9.39
CA ASP A 30 14.13 -15.94 10.07
C ASP A 30 15.05 -15.98 11.29
N ALA A 31 16.30 -15.51 11.15
CA ALA A 31 17.26 -15.42 12.26
C ALA A 31 16.79 -14.49 13.39
N LYS A 32 15.95 -13.49 13.08
CA LYS A 32 15.40 -12.51 14.02
C LYS A 32 13.96 -12.82 14.45
N ARG A 33 13.40 -13.97 14.07
CA ARG A 33 12.01 -14.35 14.33
C ARG A 33 10.99 -13.32 13.79
N VAL A 34 11.31 -12.72 12.65
CA VAL A 34 10.40 -11.83 11.92
C VAL A 34 9.77 -12.64 10.79
N VAL A 35 8.44 -12.68 10.73
CA VAL A 35 7.70 -13.34 9.66
C VAL A 35 7.66 -12.41 8.46
N VAL A 36 8.10 -12.89 7.30
CA VAL A 36 8.08 -12.14 6.03
C VAL A 36 7.10 -12.80 5.07
N THR A 37 6.01 -12.11 4.76
CA THR A 37 5.00 -12.56 3.81
C THR A 37 5.10 -11.74 2.53
N VAL A 38 5.19 -12.40 1.36
CA VAL A 38 5.18 -11.71 0.07
C VAL A 38 3.74 -11.44 -0.33
N LEU A 39 3.33 -10.17 -0.31
CA LEU A 39 1.97 -9.76 -0.65
C LEU A 39 1.77 -9.61 -2.16
N ASP A 40 2.79 -9.10 -2.86
CA ASP A 40 2.80 -8.96 -4.31
C ASP A 40 4.24 -9.11 -4.82
N ALA A 41 4.40 -9.69 -6.01
CA ALA A 41 5.69 -9.85 -6.66
C ALA A 41 5.55 -9.64 -8.16
N GLN A 42 6.34 -8.70 -8.68
CA GLN A 42 6.43 -8.41 -10.10
C GLN A 42 7.68 -9.08 -10.66
N PRO A 43 7.54 -10.22 -11.38
CA PRO A 43 8.68 -10.94 -11.92
C PRO A 43 9.47 -10.08 -12.91
N GLY A 44 10.79 -10.30 -12.93
CA GLY A 44 11.67 -9.70 -13.91
C GLY A 44 11.55 -10.33 -15.29
N GLU A 45 12.33 -9.83 -16.23
CA GLU A 45 12.33 -10.29 -17.63
C GLU A 45 12.92 -11.69 -17.81
N ARG A 46 13.68 -12.19 -16.83
CA ARG A 46 14.25 -13.53 -16.83
C ARG A 46 13.80 -14.34 -15.61
N PRO A 47 13.76 -15.68 -15.72
CA PRO A 47 13.54 -16.54 -14.56
C PRO A 47 14.53 -16.23 -13.43
N GLY A 48 14.02 -16.17 -12.19
CA GLY A 48 14.82 -15.85 -11.01
C GLY A 48 15.18 -14.37 -10.83
N THR A 49 14.63 -13.48 -11.66
CA THR A 49 14.78 -12.02 -11.50
C THR A 49 13.47 -11.38 -11.04
N LEU A 50 13.56 -10.21 -10.41
CA LEU A 50 12.44 -9.53 -9.80
C LEU A 50 12.48 -8.02 -10.14
N ARG A 51 11.39 -7.45 -10.65
CA ARG A 51 11.27 -5.99 -10.79
C ARG A 51 10.96 -5.33 -9.46
N SER A 52 10.00 -5.90 -8.74
CA SER A 52 9.68 -5.47 -7.38
C SER A 52 8.95 -6.55 -6.60
N ALA A 53 9.04 -6.50 -5.28
CA ALA A 53 8.15 -7.23 -4.39
C ALA A 53 7.66 -6.33 -3.27
N LEU A 54 6.40 -6.52 -2.88
CA LEU A 54 5.79 -5.96 -1.69
C LEU A 54 5.76 -7.04 -0.62
N LEU A 55 6.29 -6.71 0.55
CA LEU A 55 6.46 -7.59 1.68
C LEU A 55 5.68 -7.03 2.86
N ASP A 56 5.06 -7.92 3.63
CA ASP A 56 4.62 -7.64 4.98
C ASP A 56 5.59 -8.29 5.96
N LEU A 57 6.10 -7.47 6.89
CA LEU A 57 7.00 -7.88 7.95
C LEU A 57 6.24 -7.82 9.27
N ASP A 58 6.17 -8.96 9.95
CA ASP A 58 5.49 -9.10 11.24
C ASP A 58 6.43 -9.64 12.33
N GLY A 59 6.20 -9.20 13.57
CA GLY A 59 7.00 -9.53 14.75
C GLY A 59 7.80 -8.37 15.35
N GLU A 60 8.27 -8.54 16.59
CA GLU A 60 8.94 -7.49 17.38
C GLU A 60 10.22 -6.95 16.71
N GLY A 61 10.94 -7.79 15.98
CA GLY A 61 12.15 -7.42 15.26
C GLY A 61 11.92 -6.74 13.91
N ALA A 62 10.66 -6.58 13.47
CA ALA A 62 10.33 -6.13 12.13
C ALA A 62 10.87 -4.72 11.86
N GLN A 63 10.65 -3.78 12.78
CA GLN A 63 11.11 -2.38 12.64
C GLN A 63 12.64 -2.31 12.50
N ALA A 64 13.37 -2.95 13.42
CA ALA A 64 14.83 -2.97 13.39
C ALA A 64 15.40 -3.67 12.14
N LEU A 65 14.69 -4.66 11.59
CA LEU A 65 15.05 -5.24 10.31
C LEU A 65 14.81 -4.23 9.18
N ALA A 66 13.66 -3.55 9.16
CA ALA A 66 13.37 -2.58 8.11
C ALA A 66 14.30 -1.39 8.10
N ASP A 67 14.65 -0.82 9.25
CA ASP A 67 15.56 0.31 9.33
C ASP A 67 16.93 -0.01 8.74
N ARG A 68 17.39 -1.26 8.88
CA ARG A 68 18.66 -1.73 8.28
C ARG A 68 18.61 -1.90 6.77
N TRP A 69 17.43 -2.20 6.23
CA TRP A 69 17.27 -2.51 4.81
C TRP A 69 16.77 -1.32 3.99
N THR A 70 16.09 -0.37 4.62
CA THR A 70 15.48 0.79 3.97
C THR A 70 16.55 1.74 3.43
N GLY A 71 16.45 2.05 2.15
CA GLY A 71 17.38 2.89 1.41
C GLY A 71 17.88 2.24 0.13
N THR A 72 18.96 2.79 -0.43
CA THR A 72 19.61 2.26 -1.63
C THR A 72 20.57 1.14 -1.26
N LEU A 73 20.43 -0.04 -1.87
CA LEU A 73 21.39 -1.14 -1.73
C LEU A 73 22.30 -1.17 -2.96
N GLN A 74 23.59 -1.41 -2.75
CA GLN A 74 24.56 -1.59 -3.83
C GLN A 74 25.01 -3.04 -3.90
N TRP A 75 24.94 -3.64 -5.09
CA TRP A 75 25.52 -4.94 -5.39
C TRP A 75 26.70 -4.78 -6.34
N ILE A 76 27.87 -5.25 -5.91
CA ILE A 76 29.13 -5.19 -6.64
C ILE A 76 29.44 -6.58 -7.20
N CYS A 77 29.12 -6.77 -8.49
CA CYS A 77 29.31 -8.05 -9.18
C CYS A 77 29.53 -7.83 -10.68
N ALA A 78 30.37 -8.66 -11.30
CA ALA A 78 30.43 -8.71 -12.76
C ALA A 78 29.07 -9.13 -13.32
N SER A 79 28.66 -8.56 -14.46
CA SER A 79 27.36 -8.90 -15.04
C SER A 79 27.29 -10.39 -15.40
N PRO A 80 26.29 -11.14 -14.89
CA PRO A 80 26.04 -12.52 -15.32
C PRO A 80 25.34 -12.59 -16.68
N TYR A 81 24.81 -11.47 -17.19
CA TYR A 81 24.04 -11.43 -18.44
C TYR A 81 24.80 -10.85 -19.62
N ARG A 82 25.78 -9.97 -19.35
CA ARG A 82 26.59 -9.29 -20.37
C ARG A 82 28.05 -9.69 -20.21
N LEU A 83 28.51 -10.59 -21.08
CA LEU A 83 29.92 -11.00 -21.11
C LEU A 83 30.85 -9.80 -21.24
N ARG A 84 31.92 -9.77 -20.43
CA ARG A 84 33.01 -8.76 -20.45
C ARG A 84 32.54 -7.31 -20.26
N HIS A 85 31.35 -7.09 -19.73
CA HIS A 85 30.86 -5.74 -19.48
C HIS A 85 31.63 -5.07 -18.32
N PRO A 86 32.12 -3.83 -18.46
CA PRO A 86 33.01 -3.21 -17.47
C PRO A 86 32.30 -2.79 -16.18
N ARG A 87 30.99 -2.51 -16.24
CA ARG A 87 30.22 -2.10 -15.06
C ARG A 87 30.06 -3.26 -14.07
N LYS A 88 30.33 -2.96 -12.79
CA LYS A 88 30.17 -3.90 -11.67
C LYS A 88 29.19 -3.42 -10.59
N ASN A 89 28.77 -2.15 -10.61
CA ASN A 89 27.92 -1.57 -9.58
C ASN A 89 26.44 -1.55 -10.03
N TRP A 90 25.62 -2.28 -9.30
CA TRP A 90 24.17 -2.40 -9.49
C TRP A 90 23.46 -1.85 -8.26
N PHE A 91 22.39 -1.07 -8.46
CA PHE A 91 21.68 -0.41 -7.37
C PHE A 91 20.21 -0.82 -7.40
N ILE A 92 19.64 -1.04 -6.22
CA ILE A 92 18.22 -1.31 -6.01
C ILE A 92 17.73 -0.49 -4.82
N GLY A 93 16.42 -0.24 -4.77
CA GLY A 93 15.78 0.51 -3.69
C GLY A 93 14.98 -0.40 -2.78
N VAL A 94 15.00 -0.08 -1.49
CA VAL A 94 14.09 -0.64 -0.51
C VAL A 94 13.42 0.51 0.22
N THR A 95 12.10 0.51 0.28
CA THR A 95 11.33 1.57 0.93
C THR A 95 10.26 0.97 1.83
N CYS A 96 10.13 1.48 3.05
CA CYS A 96 8.93 1.25 3.85
C CYS A 96 7.75 1.99 3.24
N CYS A 97 6.62 1.31 3.13
CA CYS A 97 5.39 1.88 2.63
C CYS A 97 4.41 2.06 3.80
N ALA A 98 3.70 3.19 3.82
CA ALA A 98 2.52 3.29 4.68
C ALA A 98 1.46 2.30 4.17
N ASP A 99 0.84 1.59 5.10
CA ASP A 99 -0.33 0.80 4.77
C ASP A 99 -1.53 1.72 4.50
N ALA A 100 -2.45 1.28 3.64
CA ALA A 100 -3.74 1.93 3.56
C ALA A 100 -4.46 1.63 4.88
N GLN A 101 -4.53 2.62 5.77
CA GLN A 101 -5.30 2.45 6.99
C GLN A 101 -6.75 2.14 6.61
N PRO A 102 -7.32 1.01 7.07
CA PRO A 102 -8.73 0.74 6.86
C PRO A 102 -9.54 1.89 7.47
N LEU A 103 -10.70 2.17 6.87
CA LEU A 103 -11.62 3.12 7.50
C LEU A 103 -11.98 2.59 8.89
N PRO A 104 -11.99 3.45 9.92
CA PRO A 104 -12.34 3.02 11.27
C PRO A 104 -13.79 2.53 11.28
N ASP A 105 -14.04 1.45 12.02
CA ASP A 105 -15.40 1.03 12.34
C ASP A 105 -16.08 2.13 13.17
N GLY A 106 -17.38 2.30 12.98
CA GLY A 106 -18.11 3.34 13.69
C GLY A 106 -19.61 3.27 13.57
N ASP A 107 -20.27 3.88 14.55
CA ASP A 107 -21.72 3.98 14.59
C ASP A 107 -22.25 4.97 13.54
N VAL A 108 -23.52 4.79 13.18
CA VAL A 108 -24.25 5.70 12.30
C VAL A 108 -25.23 6.54 13.12
N ARG A 109 -25.02 7.85 13.14
CA ARG A 109 -25.97 8.82 13.70
C ARG A 109 -27.03 9.17 12.67
N PHE A 110 -28.30 9.06 13.06
CA PHE A 110 -29.43 9.46 12.23
C PHE A 110 -30.08 10.74 12.74
N GLU A 111 -30.40 11.63 11.83
CA GLU A 111 -31.09 12.87 12.13
C GLU A 111 -32.29 13.02 11.19
N ALA A 112 -33.47 13.17 11.77
CA ALA A 112 -34.68 13.47 11.02
C ALA A 112 -34.75 14.96 10.70
N MET A 113 -35.08 15.28 9.47
CA MET A 113 -35.17 16.63 8.96
C MET A 113 -36.43 16.81 8.10
N ARG A 114 -36.83 18.05 7.91
CA ARG A 114 -37.93 18.38 7.01
C ARG A 114 -37.45 18.25 5.57
N ALA A 115 -38.23 17.54 4.75
CA ALA A 115 -37.99 17.47 3.32
C ALA A 115 -38.09 18.88 2.71
N ARG A 116 -37.22 19.21 1.75
CA ARG A 116 -37.26 20.50 1.04
C ARG A 116 -37.60 20.25 -0.43
N GLY A 117 -38.69 20.82 -0.94
CA GLY A 117 -39.08 20.72 -2.34
C GLY A 117 -40.47 21.33 -2.62
N PRO A 118 -40.91 21.41 -3.90
CA PRO A 118 -42.19 21.99 -4.32
C PRO A 118 -43.43 21.13 -3.94
N GLY A 119 -43.41 20.49 -2.77
CA GLY A 119 -44.52 19.71 -2.24
C GLY A 119 -45.53 20.55 -1.47
N GLY A 120 -46.79 20.11 -1.44
CA GLY A 120 -47.88 20.74 -0.68
C GLY A 120 -47.65 20.75 0.84
N GLN A 121 -48.56 21.41 1.59
CA GLN A 121 -48.44 21.63 3.04
C GLN A 121 -48.07 20.39 3.88
N HIS A 122 -48.47 19.19 3.45
CA HIS A 122 -48.21 17.93 4.15
C HIS A 122 -46.76 17.45 4.04
N VAL A 123 -46.08 17.73 2.91
CA VAL A 123 -44.68 17.34 2.66
C VAL A 123 -43.74 18.23 3.47
N ASN A 124 -44.05 19.52 3.60
CA ASN A 124 -43.21 20.48 4.32
C ASN A 124 -43.35 20.42 5.86
N LYS A 125 -44.43 19.80 6.38
CA LYS A 125 -44.67 19.61 7.82
C LYS A 125 -44.06 18.31 8.37
N THR A 126 -43.88 17.29 7.53
CA THR A 126 -43.44 15.96 7.98
C THR A 126 -41.91 15.86 7.95
N SER A 127 -41.28 15.48 9.07
CA SER A 127 -39.83 15.24 9.17
C SER A 127 -39.43 13.87 8.59
N SER A 128 -39.80 13.61 7.32
CA SER A 128 -39.55 12.31 6.66
C SER A 128 -38.13 12.19 6.12
N ALA A 129 -37.42 13.29 5.86
CA ALA A 129 -36.06 13.27 5.35
C ALA A 129 -35.07 12.82 6.44
N ILE A 130 -34.10 12.00 6.07
CA ILE A 130 -33.10 11.45 6.98
C ILE A 130 -31.70 11.84 6.53
N ARG A 131 -30.92 12.37 7.47
CA ARG A 131 -29.46 12.44 7.35
C ARG A 131 -28.84 11.30 8.16
N ALA A 132 -28.07 10.44 7.50
CA ALA A 132 -27.26 9.42 8.15
C ALA A 132 -25.79 9.87 8.11
N THR A 133 -25.10 9.84 9.25
CA THR A 133 -23.71 10.26 9.40
C THR A 133 -22.91 9.15 10.05
N HIS A 134 -21.84 8.68 9.40
CA HIS A 134 -20.89 7.77 10.01
C HIS A 134 -20.00 8.57 10.97
N VAL A 135 -20.04 8.23 12.26
CA VAL A 135 -19.42 9.04 13.32
C VAL A 135 -17.90 9.08 13.18
N ALA A 136 -17.28 7.94 12.87
CA ALA A 136 -15.82 7.85 12.85
C ALA A 136 -15.19 8.57 11.65
N THR A 137 -15.85 8.59 10.48
CA THR A 137 -15.32 9.25 9.27
C THR A 137 -15.94 10.63 9.00
N GLY A 138 -17.03 10.98 9.68
CA GLY A 138 -17.80 12.20 9.41
C GLY A 138 -18.59 12.20 8.10
N LEU A 139 -18.50 11.13 7.29
CA LEU A 139 -19.24 11.02 6.04
C LEU A 139 -20.74 11.01 6.31
N SER A 140 -21.48 11.82 5.56
CA SER A 140 -22.93 11.87 5.67
C SER A 140 -23.63 11.79 4.32
N VAL A 141 -24.84 11.23 4.36
CA VAL A 141 -25.77 11.16 3.23
C VAL A 141 -27.13 11.66 3.68
N ARG A 142 -27.85 12.32 2.78
CA ARG A 142 -29.22 12.80 3.00
C ARG A 142 -30.15 12.12 2.02
N VAL A 143 -31.27 11.63 2.51
CA VAL A 143 -32.30 10.95 1.73
C VAL A 143 -33.66 11.52 2.08
N GLU A 144 -34.42 11.88 1.05
CA GLU A 144 -35.79 12.42 1.18
C GLU A 144 -36.73 11.93 0.08
N SER A 145 -36.35 10.87 -0.65
CA SER A 145 -37.09 10.35 -1.80
C SER A 145 -38.38 9.63 -1.41
N GLU A 146 -38.40 8.96 -0.26
CA GLU A 146 -39.56 8.21 0.21
C GLU A 146 -40.47 9.03 1.12
N ARG A 147 -41.76 8.68 1.16
CA ARG A 147 -42.73 9.33 2.04
C ARG A 147 -42.54 8.95 3.51
N SER A 148 -42.03 7.75 3.79
CA SER A 148 -41.84 7.26 5.16
C SER A 148 -40.40 7.43 5.64
N GLN A 149 -40.27 7.84 6.91
CA GLN A 149 -38.96 8.01 7.56
C GLN A 149 -38.18 6.69 7.63
N HIS A 150 -38.86 5.56 7.88
CA HIS A 150 -38.22 4.25 7.97
C HIS A 150 -37.61 3.82 6.63
N ALA A 151 -38.33 4.04 5.52
CA ALA A 151 -37.80 3.74 4.19
C ALA A 151 -36.60 4.65 3.84
N ASN A 152 -36.68 5.94 4.17
CA ASN A 152 -35.55 6.87 4.01
C ASN A 152 -34.35 6.47 4.88
N LYS A 153 -34.58 5.96 6.10
CA LYS A 153 -33.51 5.48 6.99
C LYS A 153 -32.77 4.27 6.40
N ARG A 154 -33.51 3.30 5.86
CA ARG A 154 -32.94 2.11 5.19
C ARG A 154 -32.14 2.51 3.95
N LEU A 155 -32.68 3.41 3.12
CA LEU A 155 -31.99 3.89 1.93
C LEU A 155 -30.75 4.72 2.28
N ALA A 156 -30.82 5.56 3.33
CA ALA A 156 -29.68 6.31 3.81
C ALA A 156 -28.54 5.39 4.31
N LEU A 157 -28.86 4.29 4.98
CA LEU A 157 -27.86 3.27 5.34
C LEU A 157 -27.17 2.67 4.12
N GLN A 158 -27.94 2.23 3.12
CA GLN A 158 -27.40 1.64 1.90
C GLN A 158 -26.48 2.61 1.16
N LEU A 159 -26.90 3.86 0.99
CA LEU A 159 -26.10 4.89 0.34
C LEU A 159 -24.84 5.26 1.15
N LEU A 160 -24.94 5.29 2.49
CA LEU A 160 -23.79 5.55 3.35
C LEU A 160 -22.76 4.43 3.22
N GLN A 161 -23.19 3.17 3.19
CA GLN A 161 -22.31 2.02 3.02
C GLN A 161 -21.60 2.05 1.65
N VAL A 162 -22.33 2.38 0.57
CA VAL A 162 -21.71 2.57 -0.76
C VAL A 162 -20.66 3.68 -0.73
N ARG A 163 -20.92 4.80 -0.05
CA ARG A 163 -19.93 5.88 0.09
C ARG A 163 -18.71 5.48 0.92
N LEU A 164 -18.90 4.73 2.01
CA LEU A 164 -17.79 4.21 2.82
C LEU A 164 -16.90 3.28 1.98
N GLN A 165 -17.50 2.38 1.19
CA GLN A 165 -16.73 1.50 0.32
C GLN A 165 -15.95 2.28 -0.74
N GLN A 166 -16.57 3.26 -1.39
CA GLN A 166 -15.90 4.11 -2.37
C GLN A 166 -14.72 4.87 -1.76
N GLU A 167 -14.86 5.34 -0.52
CA GLU A 167 -13.78 6.02 0.18
C GLU A 167 -12.64 5.06 0.52
N ALA A 168 -12.95 3.85 1.02
CA ALA A 168 -11.95 2.81 1.26
C ALA A 168 -11.18 2.44 -0.02
N ASP A 169 -11.88 2.30 -1.15
CA ASP A 169 -11.27 2.00 -2.45
C ASP A 169 -10.34 3.13 -2.92
N ARG A 170 -10.70 4.40 -2.67
CA ARG A 170 -9.85 5.57 -2.94
C ARG A 170 -8.58 5.54 -2.10
N HIS A 171 -8.68 5.35 -0.78
CA HIS A 171 -7.53 5.23 0.11
C HIS A 171 -6.58 4.11 -0.35
N ALA A 172 -7.12 2.95 -0.71
CA ALA A 172 -6.33 1.84 -1.23
C ALA A 172 -5.66 2.19 -2.58
N SER A 173 -6.37 2.91 -3.45
CA SER A 173 -5.84 3.38 -4.74
C SER A 173 -4.71 4.40 -4.59
N ASP A 174 -4.87 5.36 -3.68
CA ASP A 174 -3.85 6.37 -3.38
C ASP A 174 -2.59 5.74 -2.81
N ALA A 175 -2.73 4.79 -1.88
CA ALA A 175 -1.61 4.02 -1.35
C ALA A 175 -0.89 3.23 -2.47
N ARG A 176 -1.64 2.57 -3.37
CA ARG A 176 -1.07 1.90 -4.55
C ARG A 176 -0.33 2.89 -5.46
N ARG A 177 -0.89 4.08 -5.71
CA ARG A 177 -0.26 5.12 -6.52
C ARG A 177 1.05 5.58 -5.90
N GLN A 178 1.06 5.82 -4.58
CA GLN A 178 2.26 6.23 -3.86
C GLN A 178 3.36 5.17 -3.93
N ARG A 179 3.03 3.89 -3.73
CA ARG A 179 3.97 2.78 -3.93
C ARG A 179 4.54 2.73 -5.34
N ARG A 180 3.68 2.94 -6.35
CA ARG A 180 4.13 3.02 -7.75
C ARG A 180 5.09 4.19 -7.98
N MET A 181 4.87 5.34 -7.36
CA MET A 181 5.81 6.47 -7.45
C MET A 181 7.15 6.13 -6.77
N GLN A 182 7.12 5.50 -5.58
CA GLN A 182 8.31 5.07 -4.85
C GLN A 182 9.13 4.04 -5.64
N HIS A 183 8.48 3.14 -6.38
CA HIS A 183 9.16 2.17 -7.26
C HIS A 183 10.15 2.83 -8.23
N PHE A 184 9.86 4.05 -8.70
CA PHE A 184 10.68 4.78 -9.67
C PHE A 184 11.61 5.84 -9.04
N ALA A 185 11.44 6.15 -7.76
CA ALA A 185 12.15 7.23 -7.06
C ALA A 185 13.51 6.79 -6.47
N LEU A 186 14.24 5.90 -7.14
CA LEU A 186 15.52 5.39 -6.63
C LEU A 186 16.64 6.42 -6.82
N GLU A 187 17.15 6.95 -5.71
CA GLU A 187 18.37 7.75 -5.71
C GLU A 187 19.61 6.84 -5.83
N ARG A 188 20.42 7.08 -6.87
CA ARG A 188 21.64 6.31 -7.15
C ARG A 188 22.82 6.96 -6.41
N GLY A 189 23.26 6.36 -5.32
CA GLY A 189 24.34 6.86 -4.48
C GLY A 189 24.08 6.54 -3.01
N ASN A 190 25.06 6.78 -2.13
CA ASN A 190 24.95 6.61 -0.67
C ASN A 190 24.27 5.29 -0.24
N PRO A 191 24.85 4.12 -0.59
CA PRO A 191 24.23 2.86 -0.29
C PRO A 191 24.17 2.62 1.23
N VAL A 192 22.99 2.29 1.74
CA VAL A 192 22.82 1.90 3.15
C VAL A 192 23.45 0.53 3.43
N ARG A 193 23.51 -0.33 2.41
CA ARG A 193 24.23 -1.61 2.46
C ARG A 193 24.87 -1.94 1.12
N VAL A 194 26.03 -2.60 1.21
CA VAL A 194 26.79 -3.07 0.06
C VAL A 194 26.87 -4.59 0.10
N PHE A 195 26.79 -5.23 -1.06
CA PHE A 195 26.91 -6.67 -1.25
C PHE A 195 27.92 -6.98 -2.35
N TYR A 196 28.64 -8.09 -2.21
CA TYR A 196 29.71 -8.50 -3.12
C TYR A 196 29.46 -9.87 -3.75
N GLY A 197 29.99 -10.03 -4.97
CA GLY A 197 30.09 -11.31 -5.64
C GLY A 197 28.77 -11.91 -6.09
N ALA A 198 28.83 -13.03 -6.81
CA ALA A 198 27.64 -13.70 -7.34
C ALA A 198 26.71 -14.24 -6.24
N ALA A 199 27.27 -14.57 -5.07
CA ALA A 199 26.53 -15.09 -3.92
C ALA A 199 25.81 -14.01 -3.09
N PHE A 200 25.93 -12.72 -3.46
CA PHE A 200 25.27 -11.61 -2.76
C PHE A 200 25.62 -11.57 -1.26
N VAL A 201 26.92 -11.65 -0.95
CA VAL A 201 27.43 -11.65 0.43
C VAL A 201 27.46 -10.20 0.91
N PRO A 202 26.92 -9.86 2.09
CA PRO A 202 27.00 -8.49 2.60
C PRO A 202 28.45 -8.08 2.89
N ALA A 203 28.70 -6.79 2.81
CA ALA A 203 30.00 -6.17 3.04
C ALA A 203 30.46 -6.15 4.50
N ASP A 204 29.55 -6.45 5.44
CA ASP A 204 29.64 -6.37 6.91
C ASP A 204 30.97 -5.82 7.48
#